data_AF-A0AAD8Y3A3-F1
#
_entry.id   AF-A0AAD8Y3A3-F1
#
_cell.length_a   1.000
_cell.length_b   1.000
_cell.length_c   1.000
_cell.angle_alpha   90.00
_cell.angle_beta   90.00
_cell.angle_gamma   90.00
#
_symmetry.space_group_name_H-M   'P 1'
#
loop_
_entity.id
_entity.type
_entity.pdbx_description
1 polymer ?
#
loop_
_entity_poly.entity_id
_entity_poly.type
_entity_poly.pdbx_seq_one_letter_code
_entity_poly.pdbx_strand_id
1 'polypeptide(L)'
;MTTTCAQALKQWEAKNEGAPASEATEMNLCNQSIAKLDIKALGTLKKCEKLSLSTNMIDKMIALPGMTELKILSLGRNNLKKIEKLEDVSGTLEQLWLSYNSISSLDGLSCLANLTTLYCSNNLIKSFSELDKLKANEKLRDVLFVGNPMYAEVASKEEARIEILRQLPNLLKIDGEFVKPSELEAAQAPPTSE
;
A
#
# COMPACT_ATOMS: atom_id res chain seq x y z
N MET A 1 -7.53 4.54 -25.44
CA MET A 1 -6.13 5.00 -25.63
C MET A 1 -5.50 5.15 -24.26
N THR A 2 -4.24 4.79 -24.08
CA THR A 2 -3.53 4.95 -22.80
C THR A 2 -3.03 6.38 -22.63
N THR A 3 -3.22 6.97 -21.45
CA THR A 3 -2.72 8.32 -21.14
C THR A 3 -1.32 8.21 -20.54
N THR A 4 -0.41 9.10 -20.95
CA THR A 4 0.92 9.20 -20.33
C THR A 4 0.87 9.98 -19.02
N CYS A 5 1.85 9.78 -18.13
CA CYS A 5 1.93 10.56 -16.90
C CYS A 5 1.99 12.07 -17.19
N ALA A 6 2.77 12.50 -18.19
CA ALA A 6 2.84 13.91 -18.58
C ALA A 6 1.49 14.47 -19.07
N GLN A 7 0.70 13.69 -19.81
CA GLN A 7 -0.65 14.09 -20.21
C GLN A 7 -1.59 14.19 -19.01
N ALA A 8 -1.53 13.21 -18.09
CA ALA A 8 -2.34 13.22 -16.88
C ALA A 8 -2.01 14.41 -15.97
N LEU A 9 -0.72 14.75 -15.84
CA LEU A 9 -0.28 15.96 -15.12
C LEU A 9 -0.84 17.22 -15.78
N LYS A 10 -0.72 17.38 -17.10
CA LYS A 10 -1.29 18.54 -17.80
C LYS A 10 -2.81 18.65 -17.65
N GLN A 11 -3.52 17.52 -17.66
CA GLN A 11 -4.96 17.50 -17.40
C GLN A 11 -5.29 17.90 -15.97
N TRP A 12 -4.47 17.49 -15.01
CA TRP A 12 -4.58 17.94 -13.63
C TRP A 12 -4.33 19.45 -13.53
N GLU A 13 -3.26 19.99 -14.14
CA GLU A 13 -2.95 21.42 -14.14
C GLU A 13 -4.12 22.23 -14.74
N ALA A 14 -4.68 21.77 -15.86
CA ALA A 14 -5.83 22.41 -16.50
C ALA A 14 -7.09 22.44 -15.61
N LYS A 15 -7.27 21.43 -14.74
CA LYS A 15 -8.37 21.38 -13.76
C LYS A 15 -8.12 22.23 -12.52
N ASN A 16 -6.86 22.57 -12.24
CA ASN A 16 -6.44 23.34 -11.07
C ASN A 16 -5.95 24.74 -11.46
N GLU A 17 -6.66 25.39 -12.38
CA GLU A 17 -6.42 26.78 -12.80
C GLU A 17 -4.98 27.06 -13.31
N GLY A 18 -4.29 26.03 -13.81
CA GLY A 18 -2.92 26.13 -14.29
C GLY A 18 -1.86 26.14 -13.17
N ALA A 19 -2.23 25.80 -11.94
CA ALA A 19 -1.27 25.60 -10.86
C ALA A 19 -0.22 24.57 -11.27
N PRO A 20 1.09 24.84 -11.07
CA PRO A 20 2.15 23.96 -11.51
C PRO A 20 2.11 22.64 -10.73
N ALA A 21 2.18 21.51 -11.42
CA ALA A 21 2.17 20.19 -10.78
C ALA A 21 3.29 20.02 -9.73
N SER A 22 4.42 20.73 -9.89
CA SER A 22 5.55 20.69 -8.96
C SER A 22 5.26 21.28 -7.57
N GLU A 23 4.24 22.12 -7.44
CA GLU A 23 3.83 22.73 -6.18
C GLU A 23 2.63 22.02 -5.54
N ALA A 24 2.06 21.03 -6.23
CA ALA A 24 0.93 20.28 -5.73
C ALA A 24 1.33 19.40 -4.54
N THR A 25 0.62 19.56 -3.42
CA THR A 25 0.74 18.68 -2.24
C THR A 25 -0.11 17.42 -2.40
N GLU A 26 -1.25 17.52 -3.08
CA GLU A 26 -2.12 16.39 -3.41
C GLU A 26 -2.27 16.25 -4.92
N MET A 27 -1.82 15.12 -5.46
CA MET A 27 -1.89 14.80 -6.87
C MET A 27 -2.84 13.63 -7.11
N ASN A 28 -3.99 13.91 -7.72
CA ASN A 28 -5.00 12.90 -8.04
C ASN A 28 -5.00 12.58 -9.54
N LEU A 29 -4.43 11.43 -9.87
CA LEU A 29 -4.32 10.85 -11.21
C LEU A 29 -5.11 9.53 -11.31
N CYS A 30 -6.21 9.43 -10.55
CA CYS A 30 -7.11 8.30 -10.62
C CYS A 30 -7.88 8.24 -11.94
N ASN A 31 -8.17 7.03 -12.42
CA ASN A 31 -8.98 6.80 -13.62
C ASN A 31 -8.47 7.54 -14.86
N GLN A 32 -7.16 7.55 -15.05
CA GLN A 32 -6.51 8.22 -16.18
C GLN A 32 -6.12 7.24 -17.30
N SER A 33 -6.39 5.94 -17.15
CA SER A 33 -5.93 4.92 -18.10
C SER A 33 -4.40 4.90 -18.28
N ILE A 34 -3.66 5.18 -17.20
CA ILE A 34 -2.19 5.14 -17.19
C ILE A 34 -1.75 3.68 -17.12
N ALA A 35 -1.00 3.22 -18.11
CA ALA A 35 -0.43 1.86 -18.11
C ALA A 35 1.03 1.83 -17.66
N LYS A 36 1.78 2.91 -17.92
CA LYS A 36 3.21 3.00 -17.61
C LYS A 36 3.49 4.29 -16.85
N LEU A 37 4.17 4.14 -15.73
CA LEU A 37 4.68 5.26 -14.96
C LEU A 37 5.93 5.85 -15.64
N ASP A 38 6.14 7.15 -15.50
CA ASP A 38 7.28 7.86 -16.05
C ASP A 38 8.00 8.64 -14.94
N ILE A 39 9.25 8.25 -14.71
CA ILE A 39 10.14 8.85 -13.72
C ILE A 39 10.30 10.35 -13.97
N LYS A 40 10.42 10.78 -15.23
CA LYS A 40 10.65 12.19 -15.56
C LYS A 40 9.43 13.04 -15.24
N ALA A 41 8.23 12.52 -15.50
CA ALA A 41 6.99 13.22 -15.20
C ALA A 41 6.74 13.26 -13.69
N LEU A 42 6.78 12.12 -13.00
CA LEU A 42 6.48 12.05 -11.58
C LEU A 42 7.56 12.68 -10.69
N GLY A 43 8.83 12.66 -11.11
CA GLY A 43 9.93 13.32 -10.38
C GLY A 43 9.84 14.85 -10.33
N THR A 44 8.88 15.46 -11.05
CA THR A 44 8.58 16.90 -10.91
C THR A 44 7.81 17.21 -9.63
N LEU A 45 7.13 16.22 -9.03
CA LEU A 45 6.20 16.35 -7.91
C LEU A 45 6.92 16.41 -6.55
N LYS A 46 7.82 17.38 -6.39
CA LYS A 46 8.73 17.45 -5.23
C LYS A 46 8.04 17.72 -3.89
N LYS A 47 6.92 18.47 -3.92
CA LYS A 47 6.12 18.82 -2.73
C LYS A 47 4.92 17.90 -2.52
N CYS A 48 4.79 16.84 -3.32
CA CYS A 48 3.62 15.99 -3.28
C CYS A 48 3.67 15.07 -2.06
N GLU A 49 2.75 15.30 -1.12
CA GLU A 49 2.56 14.48 0.06
C GLU A 49 1.64 13.29 -0.20
N LYS A 50 0.72 13.42 -1.17
CA LYS A 50 -0.27 12.39 -1.50
C LYS A 50 -0.42 12.20 -2.99
N LEU A 51 -0.01 11.04 -3.48
CA LEU A 51 -0.13 10.63 -4.87
C LEU A 51 -1.19 9.54 -5.01
N SER A 52 -2.27 9.85 -5.73
CA SER A 52 -3.33 8.89 -6.04
C SER A 52 -3.28 8.47 -7.50
N LEU A 53 -2.96 7.20 -7.73
CA LEU A 53 -2.85 6.55 -9.03
C LEU A 53 -3.84 5.37 -9.14
N SER A 54 -4.92 5.40 -8.37
CA SER A 54 -5.88 4.29 -8.34
C SER A 54 -6.70 4.17 -9.60
N THR A 55 -7.21 2.97 -9.88
CA THR A 55 -8.06 2.71 -11.07
C THR A 55 -7.32 3.07 -12.36
N ASN A 56 -6.12 2.53 -12.51
CA ASN A 56 -5.30 2.65 -13.72
C ASN A 56 -4.94 1.25 -14.21
N MET A 57 -4.00 1.13 -15.15
CA MET A 57 -3.56 -0.13 -15.72
C MET A 57 -2.08 -0.41 -15.43
N ILE A 58 -1.56 0.15 -14.33
CA ILE A 58 -0.14 0.10 -13.99
C ILE A 58 0.24 -1.35 -13.63
N ASP A 59 1.20 -1.93 -14.34
CA ASP A 59 1.67 -3.30 -14.12
C ASP A 59 3.03 -3.35 -13.40
N LYS A 60 3.75 -2.23 -13.37
CA LYS A 60 5.08 -2.10 -12.77
C LYS A 60 5.23 -0.81 -11.99
N MET A 61 5.78 -0.93 -10.79
CA MET A 61 6.27 0.21 -10.03
C MET A 61 7.57 0.74 -10.66
N ILE A 62 7.85 2.01 -10.41
CA ILE A 62 9.10 2.66 -10.81
C ILE A 62 9.71 3.34 -9.59
N ALA A 63 11.00 3.67 -9.69
CA ALA A 63 11.63 4.58 -8.75
C ALA A 63 10.88 5.92 -8.77
N LEU A 64 10.80 6.58 -7.62
CA LEU A 64 10.11 7.87 -7.45
C LEU A 64 11.12 8.94 -6.99
N PRO A 65 12.21 9.17 -7.75
CA PRO A 65 13.25 10.08 -7.32
C PRO A 65 12.69 11.50 -7.20
N GLY A 66 13.02 12.16 -6.09
CA GLY A 66 12.61 13.54 -5.83
C GLY A 66 11.24 13.71 -5.18
N MET A 67 10.46 12.63 -4.97
CA MET A 67 9.22 12.67 -4.19
C MET A 67 9.51 12.54 -2.69
N THR A 68 10.36 13.43 -2.17
CA THR A 68 10.93 13.35 -0.82
C THR A 68 9.96 13.71 0.29
N GLU A 69 8.76 14.20 -0.03
CA GLU A 69 7.72 14.54 0.95
C GLU A 69 6.52 13.59 0.89
N LEU A 70 6.60 12.54 0.07
CA LEU A 70 5.48 11.63 -0.17
C LEU A 70 5.18 10.81 1.10
N LYS A 71 3.99 11.01 1.65
CA LYS A 71 3.46 10.29 2.82
C LYS A 71 2.43 9.24 2.43
N ILE A 72 1.63 9.51 1.41
CA ILE A 72 0.52 8.64 1.00
C ILE A 72 0.67 8.27 -0.47
N LEU A 73 0.80 6.98 -0.75
CA LEU A 73 0.84 6.44 -2.11
C LEU A 73 -0.33 5.48 -2.32
N SER A 74 -1.24 5.86 -3.21
CA SER A 74 -2.37 5.02 -3.59
C SER A 74 -2.21 4.46 -4.99
N LEU A 75 -2.08 3.14 -5.08
CA LEU A 75 -1.93 2.33 -6.28
C LEU A 75 -3.01 1.24 -6.38
N GLY A 76 -4.12 1.38 -5.65
CA GLY A 76 -5.20 0.40 -5.70
C GLY A 76 -5.91 0.31 -7.07
N ARG A 77 -6.51 -0.84 -7.39
CA ARG A 77 -7.14 -1.12 -8.71
C ARG A 77 -6.17 -0.88 -9.87
N ASN A 78 -5.08 -1.63 -9.85
CA ASN A 78 -4.06 -1.68 -10.91
C ASN A 78 -3.71 -3.14 -11.21
N ASN A 79 -2.66 -3.38 -12.01
CA ASN A 79 -2.21 -4.71 -12.42
C ASN A 79 -0.85 -5.08 -11.79
N LEU A 80 -0.51 -4.51 -10.63
CA LEU A 80 0.78 -4.72 -9.98
C LEU A 80 0.91 -6.18 -9.51
N LYS A 81 2.07 -6.77 -9.74
CA LYS A 81 2.38 -8.15 -9.30
C LYS A 81 3.42 -8.22 -8.18
N LYS A 82 4.21 -7.16 -8.02
CA LYS A 82 5.31 -7.07 -7.07
C LYS A 82 5.34 -5.67 -6.48
N ILE A 83 5.83 -5.60 -5.25
CA ILE A 83 6.15 -4.34 -4.57
C ILE A 83 7.66 -4.16 -4.72
N GLU A 84 8.08 -3.09 -5.39
CA GLU A 84 9.48 -2.80 -5.65
C GLU A 84 9.68 -1.30 -5.87
N LYS A 85 10.93 -0.84 -5.83
CA LYS A 85 11.31 0.54 -6.17
C LYS A 85 10.75 1.61 -5.22
N LEU A 86 10.68 1.27 -3.93
CA LEU A 86 10.20 2.16 -2.87
C LEU A 86 11.33 2.77 -2.02
N GLU A 87 12.59 2.53 -2.38
CA GLU A 87 13.76 2.98 -1.61
C GLU A 87 13.82 4.51 -1.51
N ASP A 88 13.45 5.23 -2.58
CA ASP A 88 13.47 6.69 -2.63
C ASP A 88 12.47 7.35 -1.65
N VAL A 89 11.37 6.65 -1.33
CA VAL A 89 10.29 7.15 -0.45
C VAL A 89 10.27 6.45 0.91
N SER A 90 11.25 5.57 1.16
CA SER A 90 11.33 4.77 2.39
C SER A 90 11.39 5.59 3.68
N GLY A 91 11.98 6.78 3.61
CA GLY A 91 12.09 7.70 4.73
C GLY A 91 10.84 8.53 5.02
N THR A 92 9.86 8.59 4.12
CA THR A 92 8.70 9.50 4.26
C THR A 92 7.35 8.83 4.12
N LEU A 93 7.27 7.66 3.47
CA LEU A 93 6.00 7.01 3.20
C LEU A 93 5.39 6.43 4.48
N GLU A 94 4.18 6.88 4.79
CA GLU A 94 3.39 6.49 5.97
C GLU A 94 2.23 5.56 5.58
N GLN A 95 1.63 5.77 4.41
CA GLN A 95 0.47 5.00 3.96
C GLN A 95 0.66 4.48 2.54
N LEU A 96 0.44 3.18 2.37
CA LEU A 96 0.54 2.51 1.08
C LEU A 96 -0.74 1.72 0.79
N TRP A 97 -1.43 2.11 -0.28
CA TRP A 97 -2.69 1.47 -0.68
C TRP A 97 -2.52 0.72 -2.00
N LEU A 98 -2.57 -0.60 -1.94
CA LEU A 98 -2.33 -1.56 -3.02
C LEU A 98 -3.51 -2.51 -3.25
N SER A 99 -4.68 -2.23 -2.66
CA SER A 99 -5.87 -3.07 -2.80
C SER A 99 -6.28 -3.28 -4.26
N TYR A 100 -6.82 -4.44 -4.62
CA TYR A 100 -7.22 -4.80 -5.98
C TYR A 100 -6.03 -4.73 -6.96
N ASN A 101 -5.00 -5.51 -6.67
CA ASN A 101 -3.87 -5.77 -7.57
C ASN A 101 -3.69 -7.30 -7.69
N SER A 102 -2.55 -7.75 -8.20
CA SER A 102 -2.18 -9.17 -8.32
C SER A 102 -0.89 -9.48 -7.56
N ILE A 103 -0.69 -8.83 -6.40
CA ILE A 103 0.52 -8.97 -5.58
C ILE A 103 0.46 -10.29 -4.83
N SER A 104 1.49 -11.12 -4.99
CA SER A 104 1.57 -12.43 -4.32
C SER A 104 2.59 -12.50 -3.19
N SER A 105 3.41 -11.47 -3.03
CA SER A 105 4.48 -11.39 -2.02
C SER A 105 4.57 -9.98 -1.45
N LEU A 106 4.86 -9.87 -0.16
CA LEU A 106 5.07 -8.61 0.57
C LEU A 106 6.55 -8.19 0.61
N ASP A 107 7.40 -8.80 -0.23
CA ASP A 107 8.79 -8.37 -0.40
C ASP A 107 8.88 -6.89 -0.79
N GLY A 108 9.93 -6.20 -0.33
CA GLY A 108 10.17 -4.79 -0.66
C GLY A 108 9.48 -3.78 0.26
N LEU A 109 8.65 -4.22 1.21
CA LEU A 109 8.05 -3.36 2.24
C LEU A 109 8.95 -3.12 3.45
N SER A 110 9.95 -3.98 3.68
CA SER A 110 10.83 -3.92 4.84
C SER A 110 11.67 -2.64 4.93
N CYS A 111 11.86 -1.92 3.82
CA CYS A 111 12.57 -0.64 3.80
C CYS A 111 11.73 0.52 4.37
N LEU A 112 10.39 0.40 4.39
CA LEU A 112 9.49 1.49 4.77
C LEU A 112 9.36 1.65 6.30
N ALA A 113 10.37 2.22 6.94
CA ALA A 113 10.44 2.34 8.41
C ALA A 113 9.31 3.19 9.01
N ASN A 114 8.71 4.10 8.22
CA ASN A 114 7.64 4.99 8.66
C ASN A 114 6.22 4.51 8.31
N LEU A 115 6.08 3.32 7.71
CA LEU A 115 4.79 2.80 7.30
C LEU A 115 3.87 2.55 8.52
N THR A 116 2.74 3.26 8.57
CA THR A 116 1.70 3.10 9.58
C THR A 116 0.48 2.35 9.05
N THR A 117 0.21 2.46 7.75
CA THR A 117 -1.00 1.91 7.12
C THR A 117 -0.67 1.18 5.83
N LEU A 118 -1.08 -0.10 5.75
CA LEU A 118 -0.92 -0.93 4.57
C LEU A 118 -2.26 -1.53 4.15
N TYR A 119 -2.78 -1.08 3.00
CA TYR A 119 -3.97 -1.69 2.43
C TYR A 119 -3.59 -2.57 1.25
N CYS A 120 -3.83 -3.87 1.37
CA CYS A 120 -3.49 -4.87 0.36
C CYS A 120 -4.63 -5.87 0.12
N SER A 121 -5.89 -5.45 0.31
CA SER A 121 -7.06 -6.32 0.07
C SER A 121 -7.21 -6.74 -1.38
N ASN A 122 -7.84 -7.89 -1.63
CA ASN A 122 -8.08 -8.43 -2.97
C ASN A 122 -6.77 -8.50 -3.79
N ASN A 123 -5.77 -9.15 -3.22
CA ASN A 123 -4.51 -9.50 -3.87
C ASN A 123 -4.34 -11.03 -3.87
N LEU A 124 -3.13 -11.53 -4.13
CA LEU A 124 -2.83 -12.95 -4.27
C LEU A 124 -1.88 -13.46 -3.16
N ILE A 125 -1.91 -12.86 -1.97
CA ILE A 125 -1.13 -13.31 -0.82
C ILE A 125 -1.68 -14.65 -0.33
N LYS A 126 -0.86 -15.70 -0.43
CA LYS A 126 -1.33 -17.07 -0.23
C LYS A 126 -1.24 -17.58 1.20
N SER A 127 -0.31 -17.06 2.00
CA SER A 127 -0.04 -17.59 3.33
C SER A 127 0.30 -16.46 4.31
N PHE A 128 -0.02 -16.69 5.58
CA PHE A 128 0.32 -15.78 6.67
C PHE A 128 1.83 -15.62 6.88
N SER A 129 2.67 -16.55 6.40
CA SER A 129 4.13 -16.43 6.47
C SER A 129 4.68 -15.20 5.74
N GLU A 130 3.94 -14.65 4.78
CA GLU A 130 4.31 -13.39 4.12
C GLU A 130 4.30 -12.18 5.07
N LEU A 131 3.57 -12.26 6.19
CA LEU A 131 3.51 -11.20 7.19
C LEU A 131 4.82 -11.08 8.00
N ASP A 132 5.67 -12.11 8.02
CA ASP A 132 7.01 -12.03 8.62
C ASP A 132 7.83 -10.88 8.02
N LYS A 133 7.60 -10.57 6.74
CA LYS A 133 8.27 -9.49 6.01
C LYS A 133 7.88 -8.10 6.50
N LEU A 134 6.74 -7.99 7.19
CA LEU A 134 6.23 -6.75 7.77
C LEU A 134 6.72 -6.50 9.19
N LYS A 135 7.43 -7.46 9.82
CA LYS A 135 7.98 -7.29 11.17
C LYS A 135 8.98 -6.13 11.27
N ALA A 136 9.63 -5.78 10.15
CA ALA A 136 10.50 -4.61 10.06
C ALA A 136 9.75 -3.27 10.16
N ASN A 137 8.44 -3.25 9.88
CA ASN A 137 7.61 -2.04 9.91
C ASN A 137 7.05 -1.83 11.33
N GLU A 138 7.91 -1.46 12.28
CA GLU A 138 7.55 -1.33 13.71
C GLU A 138 6.43 -0.31 13.99
N LYS A 139 6.24 0.66 13.09
CA LYS A 139 5.19 1.69 13.16
C LYS A 139 3.87 1.28 12.53
N LEU A 140 3.77 0.09 11.95
CA LEU A 140 2.55 -0.39 11.31
C LEU A 140 1.44 -0.56 12.36
N ARG A 141 0.28 0.05 12.10
CA ARG A 141 -0.88 0.05 13.02
C ARG A 141 -2.17 -0.36 12.34
N ASP A 142 -2.30 -0.15 11.03
CA ASP A 142 -3.53 -0.41 10.29
C ASP A 142 -3.24 -1.25 9.05
N VAL A 143 -3.87 -2.42 8.96
CA VAL A 143 -3.71 -3.34 7.84
C VAL A 143 -5.05 -3.79 7.28
N LEU A 144 -5.09 -4.01 5.98
CA LEU A 144 -6.27 -4.55 5.28
C LEU A 144 -5.81 -5.64 4.31
N PHE A 145 -6.06 -6.90 4.66
CA PHE A 145 -5.71 -8.07 3.85
C PHE A 145 -6.93 -8.85 3.34
N VAL A 146 -8.15 -8.46 3.71
CA VAL A 146 -9.39 -9.09 3.26
C VAL A 146 -9.39 -9.40 1.74
N GLY A 147 -9.84 -10.60 1.37
CA GLY A 147 -9.90 -11.04 -0.03
C GLY A 147 -8.58 -11.56 -0.61
N ASN A 148 -7.57 -11.81 0.24
CA ASN A 148 -6.39 -12.58 -0.15
C ASN A 148 -6.59 -14.09 0.09
N PRO A 149 -5.97 -14.97 -0.72
CA PRO A 149 -6.07 -16.42 -0.54
C PRO A 149 -5.64 -16.97 0.83
N MET A 150 -4.80 -16.27 1.59
CA MET A 150 -4.46 -16.61 2.98
C MET A 150 -5.69 -16.83 3.87
N TYR A 151 -6.80 -16.12 3.62
CA TYR A 151 -8.04 -16.29 4.40
C TYR A 151 -8.72 -17.65 4.15
N ALA A 152 -8.34 -18.37 3.09
CA ALA A 152 -8.83 -19.73 2.85
C ALA A 152 -8.11 -20.78 3.70
N GLU A 153 -6.98 -20.45 4.34
CA GLU A 153 -6.24 -21.36 5.23
C GLU A 153 -6.84 -21.44 6.64
N VAL A 154 -7.82 -20.58 6.96
CA VAL A 154 -8.43 -20.44 8.30
C VAL A 154 -9.94 -20.62 8.25
N ALA A 155 -10.53 -21.09 9.34
CA ALA A 155 -11.95 -21.43 9.40
C ALA A 155 -12.86 -20.20 9.53
N SER A 156 -12.33 -19.09 10.06
CA SER A 156 -13.10 -17.88 10.35
C SER A 156 -12.28 -16.59 10.21
N LYS A 157 -12.98 -15.45 10.12
CA LYS A 157 -12.35 -14.13 10.11
C LYS A 157 -11.62 -13.86 11.43
N GLU A 158 -12.19 -14.32 12.54
CA GLU A 158 -11.66 -14.17 13.89
C GLU A 158 -10.32 -14.90 14.03
N GLU A 159 -10.23 -16.13 13.52
CA GLU A 159 -8.98 -16.90 13.50
C GLU A 159 -7.91 -16.24 12.63
N ALA A 160 -8.29 -15.72 11.45
CA ALA A 160 -7.40 -14.95 10.59
C ALA A 160 -6.78 -13.75 11.32
N ARG A 161 -7.60 -13.02 12.08
CA ARG A 161 -7.18 -11.84 12.83
C ARG A 161 -6.22 -12.21 13.97
N ILE A 162 -6.49 -13.31 14.67
CA ILE A 162 -5.60 -13.84 15.71
C ILE A 162 -4.24 -14.22 15.11
N GLU A 163 -4.22 -14.88 13.94
CA GLU A 163 -2.97 -15.25 13.27
C GLU A 163 -2.18 -14.01 12.80
N ILE A 164 -2.87 -13.00 12.26
CA ILE A 164 -2.25 -11.71 11.92
C ILE A 164 -1.64 -11.05 13.16
N LEU A 165 -2.37 -11.01 14.27
CA LEU A 165 -1.89 -10.42 15.54
C LEU A 165 -0.74 -11.19 16.15
N ARG A 166 -0.71 -12.51 15.99
CA ARG A 166 0.39 -13.35 16.47
C ARG A 166 1.71 -12.95 15.83
N GLN A 167 1.68 -12.57 14.56
CA GLN A 167 2.88 -12.11 13.84
C GLN A 167 3.13 -10.60 13.98
N LEU A 168 2.06 -9.81 14.09
CA LEU A 168 2.08 -8.36 14.14
C LEU A 168 1.27 -7.85 15.35
N PRO A 169 1.82 -7.97 16.58
CA PRO A 169 1.07 -7.71 17.82
C PRO A 169 0.76 -6.23 18.08
N ASN A 170 1.43 -5.30 17.38
CA ASN A 170 1.29 -3.86 17.59
C ASN A 170 0.19 -3.22 16.73
N LEU A 171 -0.61 -4.01 16.02
CA LEU A 171 -1.69 -3.51 15.18
C LEU A 171 -2.84 -2.96 16.03
N LEU A 172 -3.40 -1.83 15.60
CA LEU A 172 -4.59 -1.21 16.19
C LEU A 172 -5.84 -1.52 15.38
N LYS A 173 -5.70 -1.73 14.07
CA LYS A 173 -6.79 -2.04 13.15
C LYS A 173 -6.37 -3.14 12.20
N ILE A 174 -7.29 -4.07 11.99
CA ILE A 174 -7.16 -5.16 11.04
C ILE A 174 -8.46 -5.20 10.25
N ASP A 175 -8.37 -5.25 8.94
CA ASP A 175 -9.49 -5.32 8.00
C ASP A 175 -10.62 -4.31 8.25
N GLY A 176 -10.24 -3.08 8.64
CA GLY A 176 -11.18 -1.98 8.92
C GLY A 176 -11.81 -2.00 10.32
N GLU A 177 -11.51 -3.00 11.15
CA GLU A 177 -12.01 -3.11 12.53
C GLU A 177 -10.88 -2.95 13.54
N PHE A 178 -11.16 -2.21 14.62
CA PHE A 178 -10.23 -2.07 15.73
C PHE A 178 -9.96 -3.42 16.38
N VAL A 179 -8.70 -3.65 16.76
CA VAL A 179 -8.27 -4.83 17.50
C VAL A 179 -8.87 -4.80 18.90
N LYS A 180 -9.53 -5.88 19.27
CA LYS A 180 -10.13 -6.04 20.61
C LYS A 180 -9.09 -6.62 21.58
N PRO A 181 -9.13 -6.27 22.87
CA PRO A 181 -8.23 -6.86 23.87
C PRO A 181 -8.25 -8.39 23.88
N SER A 182 -9.42 -9.00 23.73
CA SER A 182 -9.59 -10.46 23.68
C SER A 182 -8.85 -11.12 22.51
N GLU A 183 -8.72 -10.42 21.37
CA GLU A 183 -7.99 -10.94 20.20
C GLU A 183 -6.48 -10.94 20.45
N LEU A 184 -5.99 -9.91 21.15
CA LEU A 184 -4.59 -9.79 21.53
C LEU A 184 -4.20 -10.86 22.56
N GLU A 185 -5.05 -11.09 23.57
CA GLU A 185 -4.88 -12.15 24.55
C GLU A 185 -4.84 -13.53 23.87
N ALA A 186 -5.77 -13.80 22.95
CA ALA A 186 -5.80 -15.05 22.18
C ALA A 186 -4.57 -15.24 21.29
N ALA A 187 -4.05 -14.17 20.69
CA ALA A 187 -2.84 -14.21 19.86
C ALA A 187 -1.56 -14.52 20.67
N GLN A 188 -1.53 -14.10 21.94
CA GLN A 188 -0.40 -14.32 22.86
C GLN A 188 -0.50 -15.64 23.64
N ALA A 189 -1.69 -16.26 23.68
CA ALA A 189 -1.86 -17.55 24.33
C ALA A 189 -1.03 -18.64 23.61
N PRO A 190 -0.34 -19.52 24.37
CA PRO A 190 0.32 -20.68 23.76
C PRO A 190 -0.72 -21.53 23.03
N PRO A 191 -0.36 -22.21 21.92
CA PRO A 191 -1.28 -23.10 21.23
C PRO A 191 -1.81 -24.11 22.25
N THR A 192 -3.12 -24.15 22.45
CA THR A 192 -3.76 -25.15 23.30
C THR A 192 -3.40 -26.52 22.75
N SER A 193 -2.55 -27.23 23.48
CA SER A 193 -2.21 -28.62 23.22
C SER A 193 -3.48 -29.46 23.34
N GLU A 194 -4.00 -29.93 22.20
CA GLU A 194 -4.85 -31.13 22.16
C GLU A 194 -3.98 -32.39 22.17
#